data_AF-A0A971K808-F1
#
_entry.id   AF-A0A971K808-F1
#
_cell.length_a   1.000
_cell.length_b   1.000
_cell.length_c   1.000
_cell.angle_alpha   90.00
_cell.angle_beta   90.00
_cell.angle_gamma   90.00
#
_symmetry.space_group_name_H-M   'P 1'
#
loop_
_entity.id
_entity.type
_entity.pdbx_description
1 polymer ?
#
loop_
_entity_poly.entity_id
_entity_poly.type
_entity_poly.pdbx_seq_one_letter_code
_entity_poly.pdbx_strand_id
1 'polypeptide(L)'
;MSDKTKSNQRGMEIIRAASEVFSLYGYGKTSLDDIASALNITRSALYYYHRNKDDLFLAVIDNWLHDYRLELEKAIAGEMTTEHRLEIFCRCYLDYRLKFFKINKFNDDDYPVPFDLLKRIKSRSISLQVSIITGILERDDALKDIE
;
A
#
# COMPACT_ATOMS: atom_id res chain seq x y z
N MET A 1 26.77 6.12 10.48
CA MET A 1 25.38 6.01 9.98
C MET A 1 24.62 7.25 10.43
N SER A 2 24.00 8.00 9.51
CA SER A 2 23.33 9.29 9.78
C SER A 2 22.07 9.11 10.63
N ASP A 3 21.74 10.10 11.47
CA ASP A 3 20.54 10.15 12.32
C ASP A 3 19.25 9.99 11.50
N LYS A 4 19.25 10.51 10.27
CA LYS A 4 18.15 10.38 9.30
C LYS A 4 17.92 8.93 8.85
N THR A 5 18.98 8.13 8.73
CA THR A 5 18.89 6.72 8.34
C THR A 5 18.26 5.87 9.44
N LYS A 6 18.58 6.16 10.72
CA LYS A 6 17.99 5.48 11.87
C LYS A 6 16.51 5.83 12.05
N SER A 7 16.16 7.11 11.88
CA SER A 7 14.76 7.57 11.91
C SER A 7 13.92 6.90 10.81
N ASN A 8 14.43 6.83 9.58
CA ASN A 8 13.74 6.13 8.48
C ASN A 8 13.57 4.62 8.75
N GLN A 9 14.59 3.96 9.29
CA GLN A 9 14.51 2.55 9.66
C GLN A 9 13.42 2.29 10.70
N ARG A 10 13.36 3.15 11.73
CA ARG A 10 12.37 3.03 12.79
C ARG A 10 10.95 3.32 12.28
N GLY A 11 10.78 4.28 11.38
CA GLY A 11 9.51 4.52 10.71
C GLY A 11 9.02 3.30 9.94
N MET A 12 9.90 2.60 9.21
CA MET A 12 9.54 1.38 8.49
C MET A 12 9.19 0.21 9.41
N GLU A 13 9.87 0.06 10.55
CA GLU A 13 9.50 -0.94 11.57
C GLU A 13 8.09 -0.70 12.09
N ILE A 14 7.75 0.57 12.37
CA ILE A 14 6.41 0.96 12.78
C ILE A 14 5.36 0.59 11.73
N ILE A 15 5.61 0.92 10.46
CA ILE A 15 4.71 0.61 9.35
C ILE A 15 4.49 -0.90 9.23
N ARG A 16 5.55 -1.72 9.34
CA ARG A 16 5.44 -3.18 9.24
C ARG A 16 4.62 -3.78 10.38
N ALA A 17 4.90 -3.40 11.63
CA ALA A 17 4.12 -3.91 12.75
C ALA A 17 2.66 -3.42 12.69
N ALA A 18 2.42 -2.16 12.32
CA ALA A 18 1.08 -1.65 12.11
C ALA A 18 0.34 -2.46 11.03
N SER A 19 1.01 -2.78 9.92
CA SER A 19 0.48 -3.63 8.84
C SER A 19 0.01 -4.99 9.34
N GLU A 20 0.79 -5.63 10.22
CA GLU A 20 0.44 -6.92 10.82
C GLU A 20 -0.77 -6.80 11.73
N VAL A 21 -0.78 -5.82 12.64
CA VAL A 21 -1.89 -5.61 13.59
C VAL A 21 -3.19 -5.26 12.83
N PHE A 22 -3.13 -4.37 11.84
CA PHE A 22 -4.29 -4.04 11.00
C PHE A 22 -4.78 -5.25 10.20
N SER A 23 -3.87 -6.14 9.77
CA SER A 23 -4.23 -7.35 9.03
C SER A 23 -4.91 -8.40 9.91
N LEU A 24 -4.60 -8.44 11.21
CA LEU A 24 -5.21 -9.36 12.18
C LEU A 24 -6.58 -8.87 12.66
N TYR A 25 -6.67 -7.61 13.06
CA TYR A 25 -7.85 -7.08 13.75
C TYR A 25 -8.73 -6.20 12.87
N GLY A 26 -8.24 -5.77 11.70
CA GLY A 26 -8.87 -4.76 10.86
C GLY A 26 -8.61 -3.35 11.39
N TYR A 27 -8.88 -2.33 10.55
CA TYR A 27 -8.73 -0.93 10.92
C TYR A 27 -9.55 -0.59 12.17
N GLY A 28 -10.84 -0.95 12.18
CA GLY A 28 -11.80 -0.58 13.22
C GLY A 28 -11.37 -0.94 14.64
N LYS A 29 -11.01 -2.21 14.85
CA LYS A 29 -10.66 -2.80 16.16
C LYS A 29 -9.23 -2.53 16.60
N THR A 30 -8.39 -1.96 15.75
CA THR A 30 -6.99 -1.65 16.07
C THR A 30 -6.87 -0.25 16.69
N SER A 31 -6.19 -0.14 17.83
CA SER A 31 -5.79 1.12 18.46
C SER A 31 -4.29 1.41 18.25
N LEU A 32 -3.88 2.66 18.48
CA LEU A 32 -2.45 3.01 18.51
C LEU A 32 -1.71 2.35 19.69
N ASP A 33 -2.42 2.03 20.77
CA ASP A 33 -1.83 1.35 21.93
C ASP A 33 -1.54 -0.11 21.62
N ASP A 34 -2.39 -0.79 20.84
CA ASP A 34 -2.13 -2.16 20.36
C ASP A 34 -0.85 -2.21 19.52
N ILE A 35 -0.70 -1.25 18.61
CA ILE A 35 0.48 -1.15 17.73
C ILE A 35 1.73 -0.79 18.53
N ALA A 36 1.64 0.16 19.46
CA ALA A 36 2.77 0.53 20.32
C ALA A 36 3.21 -0.66 21.20
N SER A 37 2.26 -1.44 21.71
CA SER A 37 2.51 -2.65 22.50
C SER A 37 3.18 -3.74 21.65
N ALA A 38 2.72 -3.96 20.42
CA ALA A 38 3.33 -4.93 19.49
C ALA A 38 4.81 -4.61 19.17
N LEU A 39 5.19 -3.33 19.21
CA LEU A 39 6.54 -2.85 18.96
C LEU A 39 7.39 -2.66 20.23
N ASN A 40 6.80 -2.87 21.40
CA ASN A 40 7.40 -2.54 22.70
C ASN A 40 7.91 -1.08 22.75
N ILE A 41 7.08 -0.13 22.31
CA ILE A 41 7.35 1.31 22.37
C ILE A 41 6.28 2.06 23.14
N THR A 42 6.60 3.29 23.53
CA THR A 42 5.60 4.19 24.10
C THR A 42 4.72 4.77 23.00
N ARG A 43 3.47 5.09 23.37
CA ARG A 43 2.56 5.84 22.49
C ARG A 43 3.16 7.17 22.04
N SER A 44 3.90 7.85 22.92
CA SER A 44 4.61 9.09 22.59
C SER A 44 5.67 8.90 21.51
N ALA A 45 6.41 7.78 21.53
CA ALA A 45 7.37 7.45 20.48
C ALA A 45 6.67 7.15 19.15
N LEU A 46 5.49 6.52 19.16
CA LEU A 46 4.67 6.31 17.96
C LEU A 46 4.16 7.64 17.38
N TYR A 47 3.72 8.57 18.25
CA TYR A 47 3.25 9.90 17.85
C TYR A 47 4.31 10.76 17.16
N TYR A 48 5.60 10.53 17.43
CA TYR A 48 6.69 11.19 16.73
C TYR A 48 6.67 10.88 15.22
N TYR A 49 6.26 9.67 14.82
CA TYR A 49 6.22 9.23 13.42
C TYR A 49 4.84 9.42 12.79
N HIS A 50 3.76 9.16 13.52
CA HIS A 50 2.39 9.22 12.99
C HIS A 50 1.45 9.93 13.96
N ARG A 51 0.78 10.98 13.47
CA ARG A 51 -0.03 11.87 14.30
C ARG A 51 -1.29 11.21 14.85
N ASN A 52 -1.83 10.23 14.13
CA ASN A 52 -3.05 9.53 14.47
C ASN A 52 -3.09 8.18 13.75
N LYS A 53 -4.11 7.39 14.05
CA LYS A 53 -4.37 6.07 13.47
C LYS A 53 -4.58 6.12 11.95
N ASP A 54 -5.23 7.15 11.41
CA ASP A 54 -5.49 7.29 9.98
C ASP A 54 -4.21 7.54 9.19
N ASP A 55 -3.33 8.39 9.71
CA ASP A 55 -2.04 8.69 9.10
C ASP A 55 -1.13 7.45 9.11
N LEU A 56 -1.14 6.68 10.18
CA LEU A 56 -0.42 5.40 10.24
C LEU A 56 -1.03 4.36 9.29
N PHE A 57 -2.35 4.26 9.25
CA PHE A 57 -3.03 3.35 8.34
C PHE A 57 -2.75 3.70 6.87
N LEU A 58 -2.76 4.99 6.52
CA LEU A 58 -2.40 5.43 5.17
C LEU A 58 -0.94 5.13 4.83
N ALA A 59 -0.01 5.29 5.77
CA ALA A 59 1.38 4.91 5.54
C ALA A 59 1.52 3.40 5.27
N VAL A 60 0.74 2.56 5.95
CA VAL A 60 0.64 1.12 5.65
C VAL A 60 0.11 0.89 4.24
N ILE A 61 -0.98 1.56 3.85
CA ILE A 61 -1.53 1.45 2.49
C ILE A 61 -0.52 1.91 1.44
N ASP A 62 0.18 3.02 1.68
CA ASP A 62 1.19 3.57 0.78
C ASP A 62 2.36 2.57 0.62
N ASN A 63 2.76 1.90 1.70
CA ASN A 63 3.75 0.82 1.64
C ASN A 63 3.26 -0.39 0.83
N TRP A 64 2.02 -0.85 1.02
CA TRP A 64 1.47 -1.95 0.22
C TRP A 64 1.35 -1.60 -1.27
N LEU A 65 0.96 -0.36 -1.58
CA LEU A 65 0.91 0.13 -2.96
C LEU A 65 2.30 0.22 -3.58
N HIS A 66 3.32 0.58 -2.79
CA HIS A 66 4.72 0.56 -3.22
C HIS A 66 5.20 -0.86 -3.52
N ASP A 67 4.98 -1.81 -2.60
CA ASP A 67 5.36 -3.21 -2.81
C ASP A 67 4.63 -3.81 -4.03
N TYR A 68 3.34 -3.54 -4.17
CA TYR A 68 2.55 -3.92 -5.34
C TYR A 68 3.14 -3.38 -6.64
N ARG A 69 3.51 -2.08 -6.66
CA ARG A 69 4.13 -1.45 -7.82
C ARG A 69 5.43 -2.16 -8.22
N LEU A 70 6.30 -2.42 -7.24
CA LEU A 70 7.60 -3.06 -7.50
C LEU A 70 7.43 -4.47 -8.07
N GLU A 71 6.53 -5.27 -7.49
CA GLU A 71 6.26 -6.63 -7.97
C GLU A 71 5.67 -6.63 -9.38
N LEU A 72 4.76 -5.70 -9.66
CA LEU A 72 4.17 -5.58 -10.98
C LEU A 72 5.21 -5.09 -12.01
N GLU A 73 6.00 -4.07 -11.70
CA GLU A 73 7.06 -3.56 -12.57
C GLU A 73 8.07 -4.66 -12.93
N LYS A 74 8.42 -5.54 -11.96
CA LYS A 74 9.25 -6.72 -12.23
C LYS A 74 8.54 -7.72 -13.15
N ALA A 75 7.26 -8.00 -12.90
CA ALA A 75 6.51 -8.98 -13.68
C ALA A 75 6.33 -8.55 -15.15
N ILE A 76 6.13 -7.25 -15.41
CA ILE A 76 5.97 -6.74 -16.78
C ILE A 76 7.30 -6.50 -17.51
N ALA A 77 8.43 -6.40 -16.79
CA ALA A 77 9.73 -6.07 -17.38
C ALA A 77 10.24 -7.13 -18.38
N GLY A 78 9.86 -8.40 -18.19
CA GLY A 78 10.22 -9.51 -19.08
C GLY A 78 9.29 -9.69 -20.28
N GLU A 79 8.16 -8.99 -20.32
CA GLU A 79 7.14 -9.19 -21.35
C GLU A 79 7.39 -8.33 -22.59
N MET A 80 7.19 -8.91 -23.77
CA MET A 80 7.40 -8.24 -25.05
C MET A 80 6.18 -7.48 -25.55
N THR A 81 4.98 -7.97 -25.28
CA THR A 81 3.74 -7.41 -25.85
C THR A 81 2.98 -6.57 -24.83
N THR A 82 2.32 -5.53 -25.31
CA THR A 82 1.48 -4.67 -24.49
C THR A 82 0.28 -5.42 -23.93
N GLU A 83 -0.29 -6.34 -24.70
CA GLU A 83 -1.40 -7.20 -24.30
C GLU A 83 -1.05 -8.05 -23.07
N HIS A 84 0.12 -8.70 -23.05
CA HIS A 84 0.54 -9.51 -21.91
C HIS A 84 0.84 -8.64 -20.68
N ARG A 85 1.46 -7.47 -20.86
CA ARG A 85 1.69 -6.52 -19.76
C ARG A 85 0.37 -6.06 -19.13
N LEU A 86 -0.66 -5.80 -19.95
CA LEU A 86 -2.00 -5.46 -19.48
C LEU A 86 -2.70 -6.65 -18.79
N GLU A 87 -2.51 -7.87 -19.29
CA GLU A 87 -3.03 -9.08 -18.63
C GLU A 87 -2.41 -9.25 -17.23
N ILE A 88 -1.09 -9.14 -17.12
CA ILE A 88 -0.38 -9.20 -15.84
C ILE A 88 -0.86 -8.08 -14.91
N PHE A 89 -0.98 -6.85 -15.42
CA PHE A 89 -1.56 -5.74 -14.66
C PHE A 89 -2.94 -6.10 -14.10
N CYS A 90 -3.84 -6.63 -14.92
CA CYS A 90 -5.20 -6.99 -14.50
C CYS A 90 -5.18 -8.08 -13.41
N ARG A 91 -4.35 -9.11 -13.58
CA ARG A 91 -4.19 -10.20 -12.60
C ARG A 91 -3.67 -9.68 -11.27
N CYS A 92 -2.56 -8.93 -11.29
CA CYS A 92 -1.97 -8.35 -10.09
C CYS A 92 -2.94 -7.37 -9.41
N TYR A 93 -3.66 -6.56 -10.18
CA TYR A 93 -4.66 -5.64 -9.65
C TYR A 93 -5.79 -6.36 -8.92
N LEU A 94 -6.33 -7.43 -9.51
CA LEU A 94 -7.37 -8.25 -8.88
C LEU A 94 -6.86 -8.93 -7.60
N ASP A 95 -5.66 -9.49 -7.61
CA ASP A 95 -5.05 -10.10 -6.42
C ASP A 95 -4.86 -9.10 -5.29
N TYR A 96 -4.35 -7.91 -5.60
CA TYR A 96 -4.22 -6.82 -4.65
C TYR A 96 -5.59 -6.41 -4.08
N ARG A 97 -6.60 -6.25 -4.92
CA ARG A 97 -7.96 -5.88 -4.50
C ARG A 97 -8.59 -6.95 -3.61
N LEU A 98 -8.40 -8.23 -3.90
CA LEU A 98 -8.89 -9.33 -3.07
C LEU A 98 -8.18 -9.37 -1.72
N LYS A 99 -6.85 -9.18 -1.68
CA LYS A 99 -6.09 -9.06 -0.43
C LYS A 99 -6.56 -7.88 0.42
N PHE A 100 -6.71 -6.71 -0.20
CA PHE A 100 -7.23 -5.51 0.46
C PHE A 100 -8.63 -5.74 1.04
N PHE A 101 -9.51 -6.43 0.30
CA PHE A 101 -10.86 -6.74 0.78
C PHE A 101 -10.85 -7.70 1.98
N LYS A 102 -9.98 -8.73 1.95
CA LYS A 102 -9.81 -9.69 3.05
C LYS A 102 -9.27 -9.03 4.32
N ILE A 103 -8.22 -8.21 4.20
CA ILE A 103 -7.57 -7.53 5.32
C ILE A 103 -8.53 -6.52 5.98
N ASN A 104 -9.29 -5.80 5.16
CA ASN A 104 -10.17 -4.75 5.69
C ASN A 104 -11.51 -5.24 6.20
N LYS A 105 -11.77 -6.56 6.25
CA LYS A 105 -13.04 -7.17 6.68
C LYS A 105 -14.22 -6.26 6.38
N PHE A 106 -14.38 -5.90 5.10
CA PHE A 106 -15.21 -4.76 4.68
C PHE A 106 -16.72 -4.90 5.01
N ASN A 107 -17.12 -6.02 5.61
CA ASN A 107 -18.49 -6.39 6.00
C ASN A 107 -18.59 -6.85 7.47
N ASP A 108 -17.65 -6.49 8.34
CA ASP A 108 -17.91 -6.49 9.79
C ASP A 108 -18.53 -5.11 10.10
N ASP A 109 -19.86 -5.01 9.96
CA ASP A 109 -20.64 -3.75 10.01
C ASP A 109 -20.36 -2.90 11.26
N ASP A 110 -19.81 -3.50 12.30
CA ASP A 110 -19.55 -2.89 13.59
C ASP A 110 -18.44 -1.82 13.56
N TYR A 111 -17.44 -1.91 12.68
CA TYR A 111 -16.30 -0.98 12.68
C TYR A 111 -15.71 -0.66 11.29
N PRO A 112 -16.44 0.07 10.43
CA PRO A 112 -15.99 0.38 9.09
C PRO A 112 -14.83 1.38 9.07
N VAL A 113 -14.01 1.32 8.02
CA VAL A 113 -13.06 2.39 7.69
C VAL A 113 -13.86 3.66 7.35
N PRO A 114 -13.53 4.84 7.93
CA PRO A 114 -14.23 6.09 7.64
C PRO A 114 -14.30 6.39 6.14
N PHE A 115 -15.42 6.95 5.68
CA PHE A 115 -15.65 7.21 4.26
C PHE A 115 -14.57 8.11 3.63
N ASP A 116 -14.14 9.17 4.32
CA ASP A 116 -13.09 10.06 3.82
C ASP A 116 -11.73 9.35 3.72
N LEU A 117 -11.45 8.44 4.64
CA LEU A 117 -10.25 7.61 4.60
C LEU A 117 -10.31 6.61 3.43
N LEU A 118 -11.46 5.98 3.20
CA LEU A 118 -11.69 5.14 2.02
C LEU A 118 -11.52 5.92 0.71
N LYS A 119 -12.01 7.15 0.65
CA LYS A 119 -11.83 8.03 -0.53
C LYS A 119 -10.35 8.33 -0.78
N ARG A 120 -9.58 8.63 0.28
CA ARG A 120 -8.13 8.85 0.22
C ARG A 120 -7.36 7.61 -0.25
N ILE A 121 -7.76 6.42 0.19
CA ILE A 121 -7.18 5.14 -0.24
C ILE A 121 -7.49 4.86 -1.72
N LYS A 122 -8.76 5.01 -2.11
CA LYS A 122 -9.18 4.84 -3.51
C LYS A 122 -8.43 5.78 -4.45
N SER A 123 -8.30 7.06 -4.08
CA SER A 123 -7.57 8.05 -4.88
C SER A 123 -6.12 7.62 -5.14
N ARG A 124 -5.40 7.15 -4.11
CA ARG A 124 -4.01 6.65 -4.25
C ARG A 124 -3.93 5.46 -5.20
N SER A 125 -4.82 4.48 -5.01
CA SER A 125 -4.87 3.27 -5.82
C SER A 125 -5.15 3.59 -7.29
N ILE A 126 -6.10 4.48 -7.57
CA ILE A 126 -6.45 4.91 -8.94
C ILE A 126 -5.27 5.66 -9.57
N SER A 127 -4.66 6.61 -8.87
CA SER A 127 -3.51 7.35 -9.38
C SER A 127 -2.35 6.42 -9.74
N LEU A 128 -2.08 5.40 -8.91
CA LEU A 128 -1.05 4.40 -9.21
C LEU A 128 -1.40 3.56 -10.44
N GLN A 129 -2.65 3.09 -10.55
CA GLN A 129 -3.10 2.29 -11.69
C GLN A 129 -3.01 3.07 -13.00
N VAL A 130 -3.47 4.32 -13.01
CA VAL A 130 -3.36 5.20 -14.18
C VAL A 130 -1.90 5.36 -14.57
N SER A 131 -1.02 5.66 -13.62
CA SER A 131 0.42 5.80 -13.89
C SER A 131 1.04 4.54 -14.50
N ILE A 132 0.67 3.36 -14.02
CA ILE A 132 1.21 2.09 -14.54
C ILE A 132 0.66 1.77 -15.93
N ILE A 133 -0.66 1.91 -16.13
CA ILE A 133 -1.29 1.66 -17.43
C ILE A 133 -0.72 2.61 -18.48
N THR A 134 -0.60 3.91 -18.18
CA THR A 134 0.04 4.88 -19.06
C THR A 134 1.47 4.47 -19.40
N GLY A 135 2.28 4.07 -18.40
CA GLY A 135 3.65 3.59 -18.64
C GLY A 135 3.75 2.27 -19.42
N ILE A 136 2.72 1.41 -19.38
CA ILE A 136 2.64 0.21 -20.21
C ILE A 136 2.38 0.61 -21.67
N LEU A 137 1.44 1.54 -21.90
CA LEU A 137 1.02 1.97 -23.24
C LEU A 137 2.11 2.82 -23.93
N GLU A 138 2.75 3.76 -23.22
CA GLU A 138 3.80 4.62 -23.79
C GLU A 138 5.05 3.83 -24.23
N ARG A 139 5.34 2.68 -23.61
CA ARG A 139 6.42 1.78 -24.04
C ARG A 139 6.16 1.15 -25.40
N ASP A 140 4.91 1.04 -25.81
CA ASP A 140 4.50 0.49 -27.11
C ASP A 140 4.71 1.52 -28.22
N ASP A 141 4.37 2.79 -27.96
CA ASP A 141 4.53 3.88 -28.92
C ASP A 141 6.00 4.09 -29.29
N ALA A 142 6.91 4.00 -28.32
CA ALA A 142 8.36 4.10 -28.57
C ALA A 142 8.95 2.95 -29.41
N LEU A 143 8.27 1.79 -29.48
CA LEU A 143 8.69 0.66 -30.31
C LEU A 143 8.15 0.76 -31.74
N LYS A 144 7.03 1.45 -31.95
CA LYS A 144 6.44 1.68 -33.28
C LYS A 144 7.17 2.75 -34.10
N ASP A 145 7.88 3.67 -33.45
CA ASP A 145 8.68 4.70 -34.12
C ASP A 145 10.05 4.19 -34.65
N ILE A 146 10.32 2.88 -34.56
CA ILE A 146 11.58 2.25 -34.99
C ILE A 146 11.39 1.38 -36.27
N GLU A 147 10.15 1.24 -36.77
CA GLU A 147 9.83 0.56 -38.05
C GLU A 147 9.63 1.55 -39.21
#